data_AF-A0A1T4R636-F1
#
_entry.id   AF-A0A1T4R636-F1
#
_cell.length_a   1.000
_cell.length_b   1.000
_cell.length_c   1.000
_cell.angle_alpha   90.00
_cell.angle_beta   90.00
_cell.angle_gamma   90.00
#
_symmetry.space_group_name_H-M   'P 1'
#
loop_
_entity.id
_entity.type
_entity.pdbx_description
1 polymer ?
#
loop_
_entity_poly.entity_id
_entity_poly.type
_entity_poly.pdbx_seq_one_letter_code
_entity_poly.pdbx_strand_id
1 'polypeptide(L)' 'MSNKLRRIFKSITWRMTATTTTILIVYFLSGELKVAGGVALLEVIFKTIIYYLHETIWDKFKAIPENKRE' A
#
# COMPACT_ATOMS: atom_id res chain seq x y z
N MET A 1 0.60 20.26 -21.26
CA MET A 1 0.53 18.79 -21.10
C MET A 1 -0.15 18.46 -19.78
N SER A 2 -1.32 17.83 -19.84
CA SER A 2 -2.29 17.65 -18.75
C SER A 2 -1.70 17.07 -17.45
N ASN A 3 -1.98 17.71 -16.32
CA ASN A 3 -1.60 17.29 -14.96
C ASN A 3 -1.99 15.83 -14.62
N LYS A 4 -2.94 15.22 -15.35
CA LYS A 4 -3.34 13.81 -15.18
C LYS A 4 -2.22 12.84 -15.57
N LEU A 5 -1.49 13.08 -16.65
CA LEU A 5 -0.42 12.18 -17.10
C LEU A 5 0.70 12.09 -16.06
N ARG A 6 1.16 13.24 -15.53
CA ARG A 6 2.19 13.29 -14.48
C ARG A 6 1.80 12.49 -13.22
N ARG A 7 0.52 12.53 -12.82
CA ARG A 7 0.03 11.76 -11.65
C ARG A 7 0.05 10.25 -11.90
N ILE A 8 -0.32 9.81 -13.11
CA ILE A 8 -0.29 8.39 -13.49
C ILE A 8 1.15 7.89 -13.51
N PHE A 9 2.06 8.61 -14.17
CA PHE A 9 3.48 8.25 -14.20
C PHE A 9 4.07 8.18 -12.78
N LYS A 10 3.79 9.17 -11.93
CA LYS A 10 4.26 9.16 -10.54
C LYS A 10 3.73 7.95 -9.75
N SER A 11 2.47 7.57 -9.96
CA SER A 11 1.88 6.38 -9.32
C SER A 11 2.53 5.08 -9.79
N ILE A 12 2.80 4.96 -11.09
CA ILE A 12 3.47 3.79 -11.67
C ILE A 12 4.91 3.68 -11.16
N THR A 13 5.67 4.78 -11.17
CA THR A 13 7.03 4.81 -10.62
C THR A 13 7.02 4.38 -9.15
N TRP A 14 6.11 4.92 -8.35
CA TRP A 14 5.99 4.55 -6.93
C TRP A 14 5.68 3.06 -6.73
N ARG A 15 4.78 2.49 -7.55
CA ARG A 15 4.46 1.06 -7.49
C ARG A 15 5.65 0.18 -7.88
N MET A 16 6.37 0.55 -8.93
CA MET A 16 7.59 -0.18 -9.35
C MET A 16 8.65 -0.15 -8.25
N THR A 17 8.94 1.03 -7.69
CA THR A 17 9.90 1.19 -6.60
C THR A 17 9.51 0.34 -5.39
N ALA A 18 8.25 0.41 -4.94
CA ALA A 18 7.79 -0.36 -3.79
C ALA A 18 7.98 -1.88 -3.98
N THR A 19 7.54 -2.42 -5.12
CA THR A 19 7.70 -3.85 -5.41
C THR A 19 9.16 -4.27 -5.49
N THR A 20 10.01 -3.46 -6.15
CA THR A 20 11.45 -3.73 -6.25
C THR A 20 12.12 -3.70 -4.87
N THR A 21 11.77 -2.75 -4.01
CA THR A 21 12.31 -2.67 -2.65
C THR A 21 11.96 -3.89 -1.83
N THR A 22 10.72 -4.38 -1.86
CA THR A 22 10.32 -5.58 -1.11
C THR A 22 11.08 -6.82 -1.59
N ILE A 23 11.17 -7.01 -2.92
CA ILE A 23 11.91 -8.13 -3.49
C ILE A 23 13.39 -8.07 -3.07
N LEU A 24 14.01 -6.89 -3.12
CA LEU A 24 15.41 -6.70 -2.71
C LEU A 24 15.62 -6.98 -1.22
N ILE A 25 14.75 -6.46 -0.33
CA ILE A 25 14.86 -6.69 1.11
C ILE A 25 14.78 -8.17 1.42
N VAL A 26 13.79 -8.87 0.84
CA VAL A 26 13.59 -10.29 1.14
C VAL A 26 14.69 -11.13 0.51
N TYR A 27 15.12 -10.81 -0.70
CA TYR A 27 16.26 -11.49 -1.33
C TYR A 27 17.54 -11.31 -0.51
N PHE A 28 17.79 -10.11 0.03
CA PHE A 28 18.96 -9.85 0.87
C PHE A 28 18.91 -10.60 2.21
N LEU A 29 17.72 -10.78 2.78
CA LEU A 29 17.53 -11.51 4.04
C LEU A 29 17.52 -13.02 3.88
N SER A 30 16.91 -13.53 2.79
CA SER A 30 16.68 -14.97 2.59
C SER A 30 17.65 -15.63 1.61
N GLY A 31 18.32 -14.86 0.75
CA GLY A 31 19.19 -15.38 -0.33
C GLY A 31 18.45 -16.08 -1.48
N GLU A 32 17.15 -16.34 -1.33
CA GLU A 32 16.35 -17.11 -2.29
C GLU A 32 15.28 -16.27 -2.99
N LEU A 33 15.31 -16.28 -4.32
CA LEU A 33 14.35 -15.52 -5.14
C LEU A 33 12.90 -16.02 -5.01
N LYS A 34 12.71 -17.32 -4.73
CA LYS A 34 11.38 -17.92 -4.52
C LYS A 34 10.69 -17.35 -3.27
N VAL A 35 11.44 -17.18 -2.19
CA VAL A 35 10.94 -16.59 -0.95
C VAL A 35 10.59 -15.12 -1.16
N ALA A 36 11.43 -14.37 -1.90
CA ALA A 36 11.17 -12.98 -2.26
C ALA A 36 9.86 -12.80 -3.05
N GLY A 37 9.60 -13.67 -4.01
CA GLY A 37 8.33 -13.67 -4.75
C GLY A 37 7.12 -13.95 -3.86
N GLY A 38 7.24 -14.92 -2.94
CA GLY A 38 6.17 -15.24 -1.97
C GLY A 38 5.86 -14.09 -1.03
N VAL A 39 6.88 -13.40 -0.51
CA VAL A 39 6.69 -12.25 0.37
C VAL A 39 6.09 -11.06 -0.38
N ALA A 40 6.49 -10.79 -1.62
CA ALA A 40 5.88 -9.73 -2.43
C ALA A 40 4.37 -9.95 -2.63
N LEU A 41 3.93 -11.20 -2.85
CA LEU A 41 2.51 -11.54 -2.92
C LEU A 41 1.81 -11.36 -1.58
N LEU A 42 2.41 -11.82 -0.48
CA LEU A 42 1.87 -11.62 0.86
C LEU A 42 1.76 -10.15 1.20
N GLU A 43 2.74 -9.31 0.83
CA GLU A 43 2.69 -7.87 1.07
C GLU A 43 1.42 -7.26 0.47
N VAL A 44 1.07 -7.61 -0.78
CA VAL A 44 -0.16 -7.11 -1.43
C VAL A 44 -1.42 -7.52 -0.66
N ILE A 45 -1.48 -8.77 -0.21
CA ILE A 45 -2.61 -9.29 0.58
C ILE A 45 -2.71 -8.55 1.92
N PHE A 46 -1.61 -8.46 2.67
CA PHE A 46 -1.56 -7.76 3.94
C PHE A 46 -1.93 -6.28 3.81
N LYS A 47 -1.44 -5.60 2.78
CA LYS A 47 -1.76 -4.18 2.51
C LYS A 47 -3.25 -4.00 2.23
N THR A 48 -3.87 -4.96 1.55
CA THR A 48 -5.32 -4.96 1.30
C THR A 48 -6.11 -5.17 2.59
N ILE A 49 -5.71 -6.14 3.43
CA ILE A 49 -6.34 -6.40 4.73
C ILE A 49 -6.21 -5.18 5.64
N ILE A 50 -5.01 -4.62 5.76
CA ILE A 50 -4.73 -3.44 6.57
C ILE A 50 -5.54 -2.24 6.08
N TYR A 51 -5.63 -2.03 4.76
CA TYR A 51 -6.44 -0.95 4.18
C TYR A 51 -7.91 -1.10 4.56
N TYR A 52 -8.48 -2.31 4.42
CA TYR A 52 -9.86 -2.57 4.80
C TYR A 52 -10.12 -2.37 6.29
N LEU A 53 -9.21 -2.84 7.15
CA LEU A 53 -9.28 -2.60 8.59
C LEU A 53 -9.16 -1.12 8.92
N HIS A 54 -8.26 -0.39 8.24
CA HIS A 54 -8.08 1.04 8.42
C HIS A 54 -9.35 1.81 8.06
N GLU A 55 -9.99 1.52 6.91
CA GLU A 55 -11.28 2.13 6.56
C GLU A 55 -12.37 1.78 7.57
N THR A 56 -12.48 0.52 7.98
CA THR A 56 -13.48 0.08 8.96
C THR A 56 -13.32 0.79 10.31
N ILE A 57 -12.07 0.95 10.77
CA ILE A 57 -11.75 1.69 12.00
C ILE A 57 -12.05 3.17 11.80
N TRP A 58 -11.65 3.76 10.67
CA TRP A 58 -11.86 5.17 10.37
C TRP A 58 -13.35 5.51 10.30
N ASP A 59 -14.18 4.66 9.70
CA ASP A 59 -15.63 4.82 9.66
C ASP A 59 -16.25 4.74 11.06
N LYS A 60 -15.75 3.86 11.93
CA LYS A 60 -16.16 3.81 13.35
C LYS A 60 -15.77 5.09 14.10
N PHE A 61 -14.61 5.69 13.81
CA PHE A 61 -14.20 6.97 14.41
C PHE A 61 -14.95 8.17 13.83
N LYS A 62 -15.29 8.15 12.53
CA LYS A 62 -16.05 9.21 11.86
C LYS A 62 -17.55 9.17 12.19
N ALA A 63 -18.04 8.05 12.70
CA ALA A 63 -19.36 7.92 13.30
C ALA A 63 -19.52 8.67 14.63
N ILE A 64 -18.48 9.35 15.14
CA ILE A 64 -18.65 10.39 16.16
C ILE A 64 -19.44 11.53 15.51
N PRO A 65 -20.70 11.79 15.92
CA PRO A 65 -21.50 12.82 15.31
C PRO A 65 -20.78 14.16 15.44
N GLU A 66 -20.53 14.82 14.31
CA GLU A 66 -20.22 16.25 14.23
C GLU A 66 -21.48 17.06 14.62
N ASN A 67 -22.12 16.72 15.73
CA ASN A 67 -23.14 17.54 16.35
C ASN A 67 -22.44 18.43 17.36
N LYS A 68 -21.89 19.54 16.86
CA LYS A 68 -21.72 20.84 17.52
C LYS A 68 -20.69 21.67 16.74
N ARG A 69 -21.15 22.24 15.63
CA ARG A 69 -20.71 23.58 15.22
C ARG A 69 -21.98 24.38 15.01
N GLU A 70 -22.49 24.86 16.14
CA GLU A 70 -23.32 26.07 16.20
C GLU A 70 -22.58 27.24 15.54
#